data_AF-A0A2M9M9V3-F1
#
_entry.id   AF-A0A2M9M9V3-F1
#
_cell.length_a   1.000
_cell.length_b   1.000
_cell.length_c   1.000
_cell.angle_alpha   90.00
_cell.angle_beta   90.00
_cell.angle_gamma   90.00
#
_symmetry.space_group_name_H-M   'P 1'
#
loop_
_entity.id
_entity.type
_entity.pdbx_description
1 polymer ?
#
loop_
_entity_poly.entity_id
_entity_poly.type
_entity_poly.pdbx_seq_one_letter_code
_entity_poly.pdbx_strand_id
1 'polypeptide(L)'
;MLCSRIRTALSARLDGEALPPGFTVRRLDDHLAGCHDCRRWEARAQALTAALGNTTASPADGDPAAVEALLARLRPGRQAG
;
A
#
# COMPACT_ATOMS: atom_id res chain seq x y z
N MET A 1 8.61 -6.75 21.94
CA MET A 1 7.42 -6.22 21.23
C MET A 1 6.73 -7.36 20.51
N LEU A 2 5.41 -7.29 20.35
CA LEU A 2 4.64 -8.31 19.64
C LEU A 2 4.92 -8.24 18.14
N CYS A 3 5.32 -9.34 17.52
CA CYS A 3 5.62 -9.42 16.09
C CYS A 3 4.45 -8.96 15.21
N SER A 4 3.20 -9.13 15.67
CA SER A 4 2.01 -8.62 14.99
C SER A 4 2.05 -7.10 14.80
N ARG A 5 2.39 -6.33 15.85
CA ARG A 5 2.49 -4.86 15.76
C ARG A 5 3.66 -4.40 14.88
N ILE A 6 4.76 -5.16 14.89
CA ILE A 6 5.90 -4.90 14.00
C ILE A 6 5.45 -5.08 12.54
N ARG A 7 4.76 -6.16 12.21
CA ARG A 7 4.28 -6.42 10.85
C ARG A 7 3.31 -5.32 10.37
N THR A 8 2.45 -4.81 11.25
CA THR A 8 1.59 -3.65 10.92
C THR A 8 2.42 -2.42 10.56
N ALA A 9 3.42 -2.07 11.38
CA ALA A 9 4.28 -0.92 11.11
C ALA A 9 5.16 -1.11 9.85
N LEU A 10 5.61 -2.34 9.57
CA LEU A 10 6.32 -2.64 8.33
C LEU A 10 5.40 -2.56 7.09
N SER A 11 4.13 -2.97 7.20
CA SER A 11 3.15 -2.78 6.11
C SER A 11 2.99 -1.30 5.79
N ALA A 12 2.71 -0.46 6.80
CA ALA A 12 2.58 0.99 6.63
C ALA A 12 3.81 1.58 5.91
N ARG A 13 5.03 1.14 6.28
CA ARG A 13 6.26 1.57 5.59
C ARG A 13 6.32 1.14 4.13
N LEU A 14 5.89 -0.07 3.80
CA LEU A 14 5.85 -0.58 2.41
C LEU A 14 4.82 0.15 1.55
N ASP A 15 3.71 0.54 2.16
CA ASP A 15 2.62 1.26 1.51
C ASP A 15 2.88 2.79 1.42
N GLY A 16 4.01 3.26 1.97
CA GLY A 16 4.38 4.68 1.99
C GLY A 16 3.60 5.51 3.02
N GLU A 17 2.92 4.86 3.95
CA GLU A 17 2.13 5.48 5.02
C GLU A 17 3.00 5.88 6.22
N ALA A 18 2.44 6.74 7.07
CA ALA A 18 3.06 7.10 8.34
C ALA A 18 3.11 5.91 9.31
N LEU A 19 4.19 5.82 10.09
CA LEU A 19 4.31 4.76 11.10
C LEU A 19 3.25 4.92 12.20
N PRO A 20 2.71 3.82 12.74
CA PRO A 20 1.77 3.88 13.85
C PRO A 20 2.37 4.59 15.08
N PRO A 21 1.54 5.23 15.92
CA PRO A 21 2.00 5.90 17.14
C PRO A 21 2.85 4.97 18.02
N GLY A 22 3.99 5.48 18.50
CA GLY A 22 4.93 4.74 19.34
C GLY A 22 5.90 3.82 18.59
N PHE A 23 5.86 3.82 17.25
CA PHE A 23 6.89 3.24 16.40
C PHE A 23 7.84 4.31 15.85
N THR A 24 9.10 3.93 15.77
CA THR A 24 10.14 4.71 15.08
C THR A 24 10.88 3.77 14.15
N VAL A 25 11.54 4.32 13.12
CA VAL A 25 12.35 3.54 12.18
C VAL A 25 13.40 2.72 12.93
N ARG A 26 14.15 3.35 13.84
CA ARG A 26 15.15 2.66 14.68
C ARG A 26 14.54 1.47 15.43
N ARG A 27 13.34 1.62 15.98
CA ARG A 27 12.69 0.55 16.76
C ARG A 27 12.27 -0.65 15.89
N LEU A 28 11.99 -0.41 14.60
CA LEU A 28 11.76 -1.47 13.63
C LEU A 28 13.08 -2.16 13.28
N ASP A 29 14.12 -1.39 12.97
CA ASP A 29 15.44 -1.91 12.63
C ASP A 29 16.02 -2.78 13.77
N ASP A 30 15.91 -2.32 15.03
CA ASP A 30 16.31 -3.07 16.23
C ASP A 30 15.59 -4.42 16.32
N HIS A 31 14.30 -4.45 16.00
CA HIS A 31 13.54 -5.69 16.01
C HIS A 31 13.92 -6.62 14.85
N LEU A 32 14.14 -6.06 13.65
CA LEU A 32 14.56 -6.83 12.48
C LEU A 32 15.95 -7.43 12.68
N ALA A 33 16.85 -6.77 13.40
CA ALA A 33 18.14 -7.34 13.79
C ALA A 33 17.95 -8.63 14.63
N GLY A 34 17.01 -8.62 15.58
CA GLY A 34 16.78 -9.73 16.51
C GLY A 34 15.78 -10.80 16.07
N CYS A 35 14.87 -10.51 15.14
CA CYS A 35 13.74 -11.40 14.82
C CYS A 35 13.79 -11.93 13.39
N HIS A 36 14.16 -13.20 13.24
CA HIS A 36 14.20 -13.89 11.95
C HIS A 36 12.82 -13.95 11.25
N ASP A 37 11.75 -14.19 11.99
CA ASP A 37 10.41 -14.32 11.42
C ASP A 37 9.90 -13.01 10.81
N CYS A 38 10.23 -11.87 11.42
CA CYS A 38 9.87 -10.57 10.90
C CYS A 38 10.71 -10.20 9.67
N ARG A 39 12.00 -10.55 9.62
CA ARG A 39 12.81 -10.40 8.40
C ARG A 39 12.26 -11.24 7.24
N ARG A 40 11.91 -12.51 7.50
CA ARG A 40 11.31 -13.38 6.49
C ARG A 40 9.94 -12.88 6.04
N TRP A 41 9.17 -12.28 6.94
CA TRP A 41 7.89 -11.67 6.59
C TRP A 41 8.10 -10.43 5.71
N GLU A 42 9.02 -9.54 6.08
CA GLU A 42 9.33 -8.32 5.32
C GLU A 42 9.79 -8.62 3.90
N ALA A 43 10.73 -9.57 3.73
CA ALA A 43 11.20 -9.97 2.41
C ALA A 43 10.07 -10.52 1.51
N ARG A 44 9.13 -11.29 2.09
CA ARG A 44 7.96 -11.79 1.35
C ARG A 44 6.98 -10.69 0.99
N ALA A 45 6.75 -9.74 1.90
CA ALA A 45 5.88 -8.60 1.65
C ALA A 45 6.44 -7.72 0.55
N GLN A 46 7.75 -7.40 0.58
CA GLN A 46 8.44 -6.66 -0.48
C GLN A 46 8.35 -7.36 -1.84
N ALA A 47 8.58 -8.67 -1.88
CA ALA A 47 8.46 -9.45 -3.11
C ALA A 47 7.03 -9.42 -3.68
N LEU A 48 6.02 -9.49 -2.81
CA LEU A 48 4.62 -9.38 -3.21
C LEU A 48 4.28 -7.99 -3.73
N THR A 49 4.69 -6.92 -3.03
CA THR A 49 4.47 -5.54 -3.48
C THR A 49 5.14 -5.27 -4.82
N ALA A 50 6.37 -5.76 -5.05
CA ALA A 50 7.03 -5.65 -6.34
C ALA A 50 6.32 -6.46 -7.44
N ALA A 51 5.83 -7.67 -7.12
CA ALA A 51 5.08 -8.50 -8.05
C ALA A 51 3.71 -7.91 -8.41
N LEU A 52 3.07 -7.17 -7.51
CA LEU A 52 1.79 -6.50 -7.77
C LEU A 52 1.99 -5.13 -8.43
N GLY A 53 3.02 -4.38 -8.03
CA GLY A 53 3.36 -3.08 -8.59
C GLY A 53 3.67 -3.13 -10.10
N ASN A 54 4.20 -4.25 -10.60
CA ASN A 54 4.36 -4.45 -12.05
C ASN A 54 3.02 -4.63 -12.80
N THR A 55 1.97 -5.03 -12.08
CA THR A 55 0.63 -5.27 -12.62
C THR A 55 -0.25 -4.03 -12.48
N THR A 56 -0.02 -3.22 -11.43
CA THR A 56 -0.73 -1.97 -11.13
C THR A 56 0.00 -0.71 -11.59
N ALA A 57 1.17 -0.83 -12.22
CA ALA A 57 1.76 0.23 -13.05
C ALA A 57 0.85 0.47 -14.27
N SER A 58 -0.34 1.00 -14.00
CA SER A 58 -1.13 1.70 -14.99
C SER A 58 -0.26 2.85 -15.50
N PRO A 59 -0.16 3.06 -16.83
CA PRO A 59 0.58 4.19 -17.36
C PRO A 59 0.05 5.46 -16.69
N ALA A 60 0.97 6.38 -16.41
CA ALA A 60 0.71 7.66 -15.74
C ALA A 60 -0.26 8.60 -16.50
N ASP A 61 -0.95 8.11 -17.53
CA ASP A 61 -1.98 8.82 -18.26
C ASP A 61 -3.32 8.07 -18.08
N GLY A 62 -3.95 8.29 -16.93
CA GLY A 62 -5.39 8.04 -16.84
C GLY A 62 -6.07 8.94 -17.86
N ASP A 63 -6.70 8.35 -18.89
CA ASP A 63 -7.38 9.11 -19.93
C ASP A 63 -8.47 9.99 -19.29
N PRO A 64 -8.34 11.33 -19.31
CA PRO A 64 -9.33 12.21 -18.73
C PRO A 64 -10.70 12.05 -19.40
N ALA A 65 -10.75 11.59 -20.65
CA ALA A 65 -12.01 11.28 -21.33
C ALA A 65 -12.70 10.05 -20.73
N ALA A 66 -11.95 9.04 -20.32
CA ALA A 66 -12.50 7.88 -19.62
C ALA A 66 -13.07 8.26 -18.24
N VAL A 67 -12.39 9.17 -17.54
CA VAL A 67 -12.88 9.71 -16.24
C VAL A 67 -14.18 10.51 -16.45
N GLU A 68 -14.21 11.42 -17.42
CA GLU A 68 -15.42 12.21 -17.73
C GLU A 68 -16.59 11.33 -18.18
N ALA A 69 -16.35 10.29 -18.99
CA ALA A 69 -17.37 9.35 -19.41
C ALA A 69 -17.96 8.58 -18.22
N LEU A 70 -17.13 8.18 -17.25
CA LEU A 70 -17.60 7.54 -16.01
C LEU A 70 -18.44 8.51 -15.17
N LEU A 71 -17.96 9.75 -14.99
CA LEU A 71 -18.70 10.79 -14.26
C LEU A 71 -20.05 11.09 -14.92
N ALA A 72 -20.11 11.14 -16.25
CA ALA A 72 -21.37 11.32 -16.99
C ALA A 72 -22.37 10.19 -16.74
N ARG A 73 -21.91 8.94 -16.62
CA ARG A 73 -22.76 7.78 -16.34
C ARG A 73 -23.25 7.73 -14.89
N LEU A 74 -22.45 8.24 -13.95
CA LEU A 74 -22.76 8.21 -12.51
C LEU A 74 -23.64 9.39 -12.06
N ARG A 75 -23.74 10.46 -12.84
CA ARG A 75 -24.66 11.58 -12.56
C ARG A 75 -26.11 11.09 -12.65
N PRO A 76 -26.88 11.06 -11.55
CA PRO A 76 -28.28 10.68 -11.60
C PRO A 76 -29.08 11.81 -12.25
N GLY A 77 -29.81 11.51 -13.34
CA GLY A 77 -30.87 12.40 -13.84
C GLY A 77 -30.64 13.14 -15.15
N ARG A 78 -30.08 12.48 -16.19
CA ARG A 78 -30.34 12.92 -17.57
C ARG A 78 -30.48 11.74 -18.54
N GLN A 79 -31.45 10.88 -18.21
CA GLN A 79 -32.03 9.91 -19.14
C GLN A 79 -33.55 10.14 -19.08
N ALA A 80 -34.05 10.96 -20.00
CA ALA A 80 -35.44 11.16 -20.44
C ALA A 80 -35.78 12.66 -20.57
N GLY A 81 -36.04 13.06 -21.81
CA GLY A 81 -36.31 14.40 -22.30
C GLY A 81 -35.95 14.42 -23.77
#